data_AF-A0A1P8WUN9-F1
#
_entry.id   AF-A0A1P8WUN9-F1
#
_cell.length_a   1.000
_cell.length_b   1.000
_cell.length_c   1.000
_cell.angle_alpha   90.00
_cell.angle_beta   90.00
_cell.angle_gamma   90.00
#
_symmetry.space_group_name_H-M   'P 1'
#
loop_
_entity.id
_entity.type
_entity.pdbx_description
1 polymer ?
#
loop_
_entity_poly.entity_id
_entity_poly.type
_entity_poly.pdbx_seq_one_letter_code
_entity_poly.pdbx_strand_id
1 'polypeptide(L)'
;MTKTLFMAASAFALIAGSAHAFEPLPDGTTTEERANTARLNAEQKARADAEAAAYQQQVAAVAQVEANSQAVFAEETAAYEAEKARVAAMSAEERIKWEADVAACKAGDTTRCAAPAVPPKP
;
A
#
# COMPACT_ATOMS: atom_id res chain seq x y z
N MET A 1 -2.46 -21.24 44.78
CA MET A 1 -3.81 -21.58 45.27
C MET A 1 -4.68 -21.91 44.07
N THR A 2 -5.16 -23.17 44.01
CA THR A 2 -6.43 -23.66 43.37
C THR A 2 -6.81 -23.16 41.97
N LYS A 3 -7.12 -23.97 40.95
CA LYS A 3 -7.44 -25.41 40.87
C LYS A 3 -7.39 -25.83 39.40
N THR A 4 -6.77 -26.98 39.14
CA THR A 4 -6.94 -27.85 37.97
C THR A 4 -8.38 -28.42 37.92
N LEU A 5 -8.74 -29.04 36.79
CA LEU A 5 -9.93 -29.88 36.47
C LEU A 5 -11.05 -29.10 35.74
N PHE A 6 -11.50 -29.47 34.54
CA PHE A 6 -11.90 -30.82 34.13
C PHE A 6 -11.56 -31.13 32.67
N MET A 7 -10.93 -32.30 32.47
CA MET A 7 -11.11 -33.14 31.29
C MET A 7 -12.60 -33.44 31.11
N ALA A 8 -13.12 -33.23 29.90
CA ALA A 8 -14.26 -33.98 29.39
C ALA A 8 -13.75 -34.93 28.32
N ALA A 9 -13.20 -36.06 28.79
CA ALA A 9 -13.08 -37.27 28.01
C ALA A 9 -14.49 -37.83 27.81
N SER A 10 -15.21 -37.33 26.80
CA SER A 10 -16.41 -38.00 26.30
C SER A 10 -15.97 -38.98 25.23
N ALA A 11 -15.73 -40.20 25.69
CA ALA A 11 -15.53 -41.38 24.89
C ALA A 11 -16.66 -41.50 23.84
N PHE A 12 -16.35 -41.20 22.59
CA PHE A 12 -17.08 -41.74 21.44
C PHE A 12 -16.49 -43.12 21.12
N ALA A 13 -16.66 -44.06 22.05
CA ALA A 13 -16.63 -45.47 21.72
C ALA A 13 -17.99 -45.81 21.13
N LEU A 14 -18.08 -45.93 19.80
CA LEU A 14 -19.01 -46.77 19.04
C LEU A 14 -18.90 -46.48 17.54
N ILE A 15 -17.75 -46.81 16.93
CA ILE A 15 -17.73 -47.34 15.57
C ILE A 15 -16.68 -48.45 15.53
N ALA A 16 -16.96 -49.56 16.23
CA ALA A 16 -16.47 -50.86 15.79
C ALA A 16 -17.31 -51.29 14.58
N GLY A 17 -17.20 -50.54 13.49
CA GLY A 17 -17.64 -50.94 12.17
C GLY A 17 -16.46 -51.65 11.54
N SER A 18 -16.56 -52.98 11.49
CA SER A 18 -15.72 -53.91 10.76
C SER A 18 -14.66 -53.27 9.86
N ALA A 19 -13.38 -53.45 10.22
CA ALA A 19 -12.28 -53.44 9.28
C ALA A 19 -12.44 -54.66 8.34
N HIS A 20 -13.43 -54.60 7.46
CA HIS A 20 -13.39 -55.39 6.25
C HIS A 20 -12.16 -54.89 5.50
N ALA A 21 -11.18 -55.78 5.37
CA ALA A 21 -10.13 -55.61 4.38
C ALA A 21 -10.83 -55.30 3.05
N PHE A 22 -10.76 -54.04 2.63
CA PHE A 22 -11.12 -53.67 1.28
C PHE A 22 -10.06 -54.35 0.40
N GLU A 23 -10.39 -55.54 -0.13
CA GLU A 23 -9.79 -55.94 -1.39
C GLU A 23 -9.97 -54.76 -2.34
N PRO A 24 -8.89 -54.23 -2.95
CA PRO A 24 -9.02 -53.11 -3.85
C PRO A 24 -9.98 -53.54 -4.95
N LEU A 25 -11.17 -52.91 -4.99
CA LEU A 25 -12.12 -53.18 -6.06
C LEU A 25 -11.38 -52.95 -7.39
N PRO A 26 -11.56 -53.84 -8.37
CA PRO A 26 -10.99 -53.62 -9.69
C PRO A 26 -11.46 -52.26 -10.18
N ASP A 27 -10.49 -51.45 -10.60
CA ASP A 27 -10.73 -50.09 -11.05
C ASP A 27 -11.72 -50.13 -12.22
N GLY A 28 -12.98 -49.81 -11.92
CA GLY A 28 -14.12 -49.89 -12.82
C GLY A 28 -14.11 -48.81 -13.90
N THR A 29 -13.05 -48.00 -13.98
CA THR A 29 -12.91 -46.95 -14.98
C THR A 29 -12.42 -47.51 -16.32
N THR A 30 -13.19 -47.23 -17.36
CA THR A 30 -12.82 -47.55 -18.74
C THR A 30 -11.59 -46.73 -19.17
N THR A 31 -10.87 -47.21 -20.19
CA THR A 31 -9.74 -46.46 -20.78
C THR A 31 -10.16 -45.06 -21.24
N GLU A 32 -11.40 -44.93 -21.72
CA GLU A 32 -11.95 -43.68 -22.21
C GLU A 32 -12.24 -42.67 -21.09
N GLU A 33 -12.78 -43.12 -19.96
CA GLU A 33 -12.95 -42.28 -18.75
C GLU A 33 -11.60 -41.80 -18.21
N ARG A 34 -10.58 -42.67 -18.25
CA ARG A 34 -9.21 -42.33 -17.83
C ARG A 34 -8.59 -41.27 -18.74
N ALA A 35 -8.77 -41.40 -20.05
CA ALA A 35 -8.31 -40.43 -21.04
C ALA A 35 -9.05 -39.09 -20.88
N ASN A 36 -10.36 -39.12 -20.63
CA ASN A 36 -11.15 -37.90 -20.41
C ASN A 36 -10.70 -37.18 -19.14
N THR A 37 -10.49 -37.92 -18.05
CA THR A 37 -9.98 -37.38 -16.79
C THR A 37 -8.60 -36.75 -16.96
N ALA A 38 -7.68 -37.42 -17.67
CA ALA A 38 -6.36 -36.88 -17.95
C ALA A 38 -6.43 -35.57 -18.76
N ARG A 39 -7.30 -35.51 -19.77
CA ARG A 39 -7.55 -34.29 -20.55
C ARG A 39 -8.09 -33.15 -19.68
N LEU A 40 -9.12 -33.42 -18.87
CA LEU A 40 -9.70 -32.41 -17.99
C LEU A 40 -8.70 -31.90 -16.95
N ASN A 41 -7.86 -32.77 -16.40
CA ASN A 41 -6.81 -32.37 -15.47
C ASN A 41 -5.74 -31.51 -16.15
N ALA A 42 -5.38 -31.83 -17.40
CA ALA A 42 -4.45 -31.01 -18.19
C ALA A 42 -5.06 -29.63 -18.49
N GLU A 43 -6.34 -29.56 -18.84
CA GLU A 43 -7.06 -28.30 -19.07
C GLU A 43 -7.16 -27.45 -17.79
N GLN A 44 -7.48 -28.07 -16.65
CA GLN A 44 -7.53 -27.39 -15.36
C GLN A 44 -6.16 -26.86 -14.95
N LYS A 45 -5.11 -27.66 -15.14
CA LYS A 45 -3.73 -27.22 -14.88
C LYS A 45 -3.35 -26.04 -15.77
N ALA A 46 -3.64 -26.11 -17.07
CA ALA A 46 -3.34 -25.01 -17.99
C ALA A 46 -4.07 -23.71 -17.60
N ARG A 47 -5.33 -23.80 -17.16
CA ARG A 47 -6.08 -22.64 -16.64
C ARG A 47 -5.45 -22.09 -15.36
N ALA A 48 -5.15 -22.96 -14.39
CA ALA A 48 -4.53 -22.55 -13.13
C ALA A 48 -3.16 -21.88 -13.35
N ASP A 49 -2.33 -22.43 -14.24
CA ASP A 49 -1.03 -21.86 -14.58
C ASP A 49 -1.19 -20.47 -15.25
N ALA A 50 -2.19 -20.31 -16.13
CA ALA A 50 -2.48 -19.03 -16.77
C ALA A 50 -3.00 -17.98 -15.77
N GLU A 51 -3.91 -18.37 -14.86
CA GLU A 51 -4.42 -17.50 -13.80
C GLU A 51 -3.32 -17.09 -12.84
N ALA A 52 -2.45 -18.03 -12.44
CA ALA A 52 -1.30 -17.75 -11.60
C ALA A 52 -0.35 -16.76 -12.28
N ALA A 53 -0.03 -16.96 -13.56
CA ALA A 53 0.80 -16.02 -14.32
C ALA A 53 0.17 -14.62 -14.38
N ALA A 54 -1.12 -14.53 -14.69
CA ALA A 54 -1.84 -13.26 -14.74
C ALA A 54 -1.86 -12.55 -13.38
N TYR A 55 -2.05 -13.30 -12.29
CA TYR A 55 -2.01 -12.76 -10.94
C TYR A 55 -0.62 -12.21 -10.58
N GLN A 56 0.45 -12.95 -10.89
CA GLN A 56 1.81 -12.49 -10.62
C GLN A 56 2.15 -11.20 -11.39
N GLN A 57 1.67 -11.07 -12.64
CA GLN A 57 1.82 -9.84 -13.40
C GLN A 57 1.08 -8.66 -12.75
N GLN A 58 -0.12 -8.87 -12.22
CA GLN A 58 -0.87 -7.83 -11.50
C GLN A 58 -0.15 -7.40 -10.22
N VAL A 59 0.37 -8.35 -9.44
CA VAL A 59 1.14 -8.05 -8.22
C VAL A 59 2.39 -7.24 -8.55
N ALA A 60 3.14 -7.64 -9.58
CA ALA A 60 4.33 -6.91 -10.01
C ALA A 60 4.01 -5.48 -10.49
N ALA A 61 2.91 -5.31 -11.23
CA ALA A 61 2.46 -3.99 -11.68
C ALA A 61 2.08 -3.08 -10.50
N VAL A 62 1.35 -3.60 -9.51
CA VAL A 62 0.99 -2.84 -8.29
C VAL A 62 2.24 -2.45 -7.51
N ALA A 63 3.17 -3.37 -7.30
CA ALA A 63 4.42 -3.10 -6.59
C ALA A 63 5.24 -2.00 -7.30
N GLN A 64 5.26 -1.99 -8.64
CA GLN A 64 5.95 -0.96 -9.41
C GLN A 64 5.29 0.42 -9.28
N VAL A 65 3.96 0.48 -9.27
CA VAL A 65 3.21 1.73 -9.07
C VAL A 65 3.45 2.29 -7.67
N GLU A 66 3.45 1.43 -6.66
CA GLU A 66 3.69 1.84 -5.28
C GLU A 66 5.12 2.37 -5.10
N ALA A 67 6.13 1.66 -5.61
CA ALA A 67 7.52 2.10 -5.56
C ALA A 67 7.72 3.44 -6.27
N ASN A 68 7.09 3.65 -7.43
CA ASN A 68 7.15 4.92 -8.15
C ASN A 68 6.48 6.04 -7.35
N SER A 69 5.29 5.78 -6.80
CA SER A 69 4.53 6.77 -6.03
C SER A 69 5.28 7.21 -4.78
N GLN A 70 5.94 6.28 -4.08
CA GLN A 70 6.79 6.61 -2.93
C GLN A 70 8.00 7.46 -3.33
N ALA A 71 8.64 7.14 -4.47
CA ALA A 71 9.78 7.92 -4.97
C ALA A 71 9.36 9.36 -5.36
N VAL A 72 8.27 9.51 -6.09
CA VAL A 72 7.72 10.83 -6.49
C VAL A 72 7.35 11.65 -5.26
N PHE A 73 6.65 11.04 -4.29
CA PHE A 73 6.27 11.74 -3.06
C PHE A 73 7.50 12.23 -2.28
N ALA A 74 8.55 11.42 -2.18
CA ALA A 74 9.79 11.81 -1.51
C ALA A 74 10.49 12.97 -2.24
N GLU A 75 10.53 12.94 -3.57
CA GLU A 75 11.11 14.01 -4.39
C GLU A 75 10.33 15.32 -4.24
N GLU A 76 9.01 15.28 -4.39
CA GLU A 76 8.15 16.46 -4.24
C GLU A 76 8.24 17.06 -2.85
N THR A 77 8.29 16.22 -1.81
CA THR A 77 8.46 16.68 -0.42
C THR A 77 9.81 17.37 -0.24
N ALA A 78 10.88 16.80 -0.78
CA ALA A 78 12.20 17.41 -0.70
C ALA A 78 12.26 18.76 -1.44
N ALA A 79 11.64 18.84 -2.62
CA ALA A 79 11.56 20.08 -3.40
C ALA A 79 10.74 21.16 -2.68
N TYR A 80 9.60 20.78 -2.09
CA TYR A 80 8.75 21.70 -1.33
C TYR A 80 9.48 22.26 -0.10
N GLU A 81 10.16 21.39 0.65
CA GLU A 81 10.91 21.82 1.84
C GLU A 81 12.10 22.70 1.48
N ALA A 82 12.80 22.41 0.37
CA ALA A 82 13.87 23.25 -0.16
C ALA A 82 13.36 24.64 -0.58
N GLU A 83 12.21 24.69 -1.28
CA GLU A 83 11.60 25.96 -1.69
C GLU A 83 11.13 26.78 -0.49
N LYS A 84 10.54 26.13 0.51
CA LYS A 84 10.16 26.77 1.77
C LYS A 84 11.37 27.40 2.47
N ALA A 85 12.51 26.70 2.50
CA ALA A 85 13.75 27.23 3.07
C ALA A 85 14.29 28.43 2.27
N ARG A 86 14.22 28.36 0.93
CA ARG A 86 14.61 29.46 0.03
C ARG A 86 13.75 30.71 0.27
N VAL A 87 12.44 30.55 0.33
CA VAL A 87 11.49 31.64 0.60
C VAL A 87 11.70 32.21 1.99
N ALA A 88 11.92 31.37 3.00
CA ALA A 88 12.22 31.81 4.36
C ALA A 88 13.49 32.68 4.39
N ALA A 89 14.56 32.26 3.72
CA ALA A 89 15.81 33.03 3.62
C ALA A 89 15.59 34.40 2.96
N MET A 90 14.90 34.44 1.81
CA MET A 90 14.56 35.72 1.14
C MET A 90 13.71 36.63 2.02
N SER A 91 12.69 36.08 2.68
CA SER A 91 11.78 36.86 3.53
C SER A 91 12.48 37.46 4.76
N ALA A 92 13.53 36.81 5.27
CA ALA A 92 14.32 37.34 6.38
C ALA A 92 15.12 38.58 5.96
N GLU A 93 15.72 38.57 4.77
CA GLU A 93 16.42 39.73 4.22
C GLU A 93 15.45 40.90 3.96
N GLU A 94 14.29 40.61 3.35
CA GLU A 94 13.24 41.60 3.12
C GLU A 94 12.70 42.18 4.43
N ARG A 95 12.56 41.34 5.47
CA ARG A 95 12.15 41.78 6.81
C ARG A 95 13.13 42.77 7.41
N ILE A 96 14.43 42.46 7.36
CA ILE A 96 15.48 43.36 7.88
C ILE A 96 15.43 44.72 7.18
N LYS A 97 15.31 44.71 5.85
CA LYS A 97 15.17 45.94 5.08
C LYS A 97 13.92 46.73 5.47
N TRP A 98 12.78 46.05 5.56
CA TRP A 98 11.52 46.67 5.95
C TRP A 98 11.59 47.28 7.35
N GLU A 99 12.18 46.58 8.32
CA GLU A 99 12.36 47.09 9.69
C GLU A 99 13.25 48.34 9.70
N ALA A 100 14.31 48.37 8.90
CA ALA A 100 15.16 49.55 8.73
C ALA A 100 14.41 50.72 8.08
N ASP A 101 13.61 50.46 7.04
CA ASP A 101 12.80 51.48 6.36
C ASP A 101 11.74 52.08 7.29
N VAL A 102 11.08 51.24 8.09
CA VAL A 102 10.14 51.66 9.12
C VAL A 102 10.83 52.52 10.18
N ALA A 103 12.02 52.13 10.64
CA ALA A 103 12.79 52.91 11.61
C ALA A 103 13.21 54.28 11.05
N ALA A 104 13.69 54.34 9.81
CA ALA A 104 14.07 55.57 9.13
C ALA A 104 12.87 56.53 8.94
N CYS A 105 11.73 56.00 8.49
CA CYS A 105 10.49 56.75 8.37
C CYS A 105 10.04 57.32 9.73
N LYS A 106 10.07 56.52 10.80
CA LYS A 106 9.75 56.99 12.17
C LYS A 106 10.72 58.05 12.68
N ALA A 107 11.97 58.02 12.24
CA ALA A 107 12.97 59.04 12.56
C ALA A 107 12.83 60.33 11.72
N GLY A 108 11.89 60.37 10.77
CA GLY A 108 11.56 61.55 9.96
C GLY A 108 12.08 61.52 8.52
N ASP A 109 12.74 60.44 8.08
CA ASP A 109 13.09 60.27 6.66
C ASP A 109 11.86 59.81 5.87
N THR A 110 11.10 60.79 5.39
CA THR A 110 9.87 60.58 4.63
C THR A 110 10.09 59.86 3.30
N THR A 111 11.32 59.81 2.79
CA THR A 111 11.64 59.10 1.53
C THR A 111 11.62 57.58 1.68
N ARG A 112 11.69 57.07 2.93
CA ARG A 112 11.67 55.64 3.26
C ARG A 112 10.30 55.17 3.75
N CYS A 113 9.31 56.05 3.86
CA CYS A 113 7.96 55.66 4.25
C CYS A 113 7.25 54.85 3.16
N ALA A 114 6.40 53.91 3.57
CA ALA A 114 5.55 53.17 2.63
C ALA A 114 4.62 54.14 1.89
N ALA A 115 4.49 53.96 0.57
CA ALA A 115 3.53 54.72 -0.22
C ALA A 115 2.09 54.40 0.24
N PRO A 116 1.17 55.38 0.21
CA PRO A 116 -0.22 55.12 0.54
C PRO A 116 -0.80 54.09 -0.42
N ALA A 117 -1.52 53.09 0.11
CA ALA A 117 -2.15 52.06 -0.70
C ALA A 117 -3.21 52.68 -1.62
N VAL A 118 -3.05 52.52 -2.93
CA VAL A 118 -4.08 52.92 -3.91
C VAL A 118 -4.99 51.72 -4.13
N PRO A 119 -6.31 51.82 -3.86
CA PRO A 119 -7.22 50.71 -4.09
C PRO A 119 -7.27 50.35 -5.59
N PRO A 120 -7.44 49.06 -5.94
CA PRO A 120 -7.57 48.66 -7.33
C PRO A 120 -8.78 49.36 -7.97
N LYS A 121 -8.58 49.87 -9.18
CA LYS A 121 -9.64 50.53 -9.95
C LYS A 121 -10.69 49.48 -10.35
N PRO A 122 -12.00 49.77 -10.18
CA PRO A 122 -13.07 48.84 -10.57
C PRO A 122 -13.07 48.53 -12.06
#